data_AF-A0AAZ3RA11-F1
#
_entry.id   AF-A0AAZ3RA11-F1
#
_cell.length_a   1.000
_cell.length_b   1.000
_cell.length_c   1.000
_cell.angle_alpha   90.00
_cell.angle_beta   90.00
_cell.angle_gamma   90.00
#
_symmetry.space_group_name_H-M   'P 1'
#
loop_
_entity.id
_entity.type
_entity.pdbx_description
1 polymer ?
#
loop_
_entity_poly.entity_id
_entity_poly.type
_entity_poly.pdbx_seq_one_letter_code
_entity_poly.pdbx_strand_id
1 'polypeptide(L)'
;LQLRMATETASVLLSPIKTCFLLLLGGLMSEAAQEQQGSLYMWIDANQARILIGFEEDILIVSEGKMAPFTTDFRKAQQRMPAIPVNIQSVNFTWQATEQAEYFYEFQTLRSMDVDIMDNPTVNVPLLGSVPRRPSVVQVGFPCLGDQDGVAATPHNAIFFKTCQRAKCPGGCRNGGFCNERQVCECQDGFYGPHCEKALCSPRCLNGGLCMSPGYTFHNSRQTHLHAPLGTNKLRPSSVCCFERKLKRDSIDEGWLLATF
;
A
#
# COMPACT_ATOMS: atom_id res chain seq x y z
N LEU A 1 5.12 -2.14 -11.69
CA LEU A 1 6.44 -2.19 -11.04
C LEU A 1 7.47 -2.36 -12.14
N GLN A 2 8.36 -1.40 -12.34
CA GLN A 2 9.44 -1.52 -13.31
C GLN A 2 10.78 -1.29 -12.61
N LEU A 3 11.63 -2.33 -12.63
CA LEU A 3 12.92 -2.36 -11.95
C LEU A 3 14.01 -2.55 -13.01
N ARG A 4 14.97 -1.63 -13.00
CA ARG A 4 16.16 -1.70 -13.84
C ARG A 4 17.35 -2.06 -12.96
N MET A 5 18.20 -2.98 -13.43
CA MET A 5 19.50 -3.27 -12.81
C MET A 5 20.58 -3.23 -13.89
N ALA A 6 21.67 -2.53 -13.64
CA ALA A 6 22.77 -2.40 -14.61
C ALA A 6 24.12 -2.21 -13.89
N THR A 7 25.20 -2.60 -14.55
CA THR A 7 26.57 -2.26 -14.13
C THR A 7 26.95 -0.86 -14.63
N GLU A 8 27.90 -0.20 -13.97
CA GLU A 8 28.45 1.10 -14.41
C GLU A 8 28.97 1.09 -15.85
N THR A 9 29.49 -0.05 -16.31
CA THR A 9 29.98 -0.24 -17.69
C THR A 9 28.87 -0.12 -18.74
N ALA A 10 27.63 -0.46 -18.40
CA ALA A 10 26.49 -0.35 -19.32
C ALA A 10 25.93 1.08 -19.43
N SER A 11 26.15 1.94 -18.43
CA SER A 11 25.75 3.36 -18.46
C SER A 11 26.65 4.24 -19.33
N VAL A 12 27.91 3.85 -19.54
CA VAL A 12 28.90 4.65 -20.30
C VAL A 12 28.90 4.34 -21.82
N LEU A 13 28.28 3.24 -22.24
CA LEU A 13 28.26 2.81 -23.65
C LEU A 13 27.21 3.52 -24.53
N LEU A 14 26.44 4.47 -23.98
CA LEU A 14 25.53 5.34 -24.76
C LEU A 14 26.12 6.72 -25.05
N SER A 15 27.45 6.83 -25.19
CA SER A 15 28.09 8.02 -25.74
C SER A 15 28.38 7.83 -27.24
N PRO A 16 27.87 8.69 -28.14
CA PRO A 16 28.13 8.60 -29.58
C PRO A 16 29.55 9.04 -29.97
N ILE A 17 30.45 9.28 -28.99
CA ILE A 17 31.75 9.92 -29.23
C ILE A 17 32.84 8.92 -29.67
N LYS A 18 32.61 7.61 -29.52
CA LYS A 18 33.63 6.58 -29.82
C LYS A 18 33.62 6.00 -31.23
N THR A 19 32.84 6.56 -32.16
CA THR A 19 32.81 6.11 -33.57
C THR A 19 33.74 6.87 -34.52
N CYS A 20 34.47 7.90 -34.07
CA CYS A 20 35.31 8.70 -34.97
C CYS A 20 36.82 8.36 -35.00
N PHE A 21 37.34 7.51 -34.11
CA PHE A 21 38.80 7.33 -33.97
C PHE A 21 39.38 6.02 -34.53
N LEU A 22 38.57 5.13 -35.10
CA LEU A 22 39.02 3.83 -35.62
C LEU A 22 38.77 3.67 -37.13
N LEU A 23 39.27 4.60 -37.94
CA LEU A 23 39.29 4.44 -39.40
C LEU A 23 40.69 4.54 -40.04
N LEU A 24 41.78 4.45 -39.27
CA LEU A 24 43.12 4.65 -39.87
C LEU A 24 44.21 3.61 -39.63
N LEU A 25 44.00 2.49 -38.93
CA LEU A 25 45.03 1.44 -38.90
C LEU A 25 44.40 0.04 -39.01
N GLY A 26 44.76 -0.65 -40.10
CA GLY A 26 44.44 -2.05 -40.31
C GLY A 26 45.07 -2.93 -39.24
N GLY A 27 44.25 -3.77 -38.63
CA GLY A 27 44.64 -4.80 -37.70
C GLY A 27 43.41 -5.61 -37.31
N LEU A 28 43.40 -6.90 -37.66
CA LEU A 28 42.42 -7.87 -37.17
C LEU A 28 42.55 -7.97 -35.64
N MET A 29 41.79 -7.16 -34.91
CA MET A 29 41.47 -7.46 -33.52
C MET A 29 40.10 -8.13 -33.54
N SER A 30 40.10 -9.45 -33.34
CA SER A 30 38.89 -10.16 -32.95
C SER A 30 38.53 -9.65 -31.56
N GLU A 31 37.60 -8.70 -31.47
CA GLU A 31 36.88 -8.44 -30.22
C GLU A 31 36.04 -9.68 -29.95
N ALA A 32 36.65 -10.65 -29.27
CA ALA A 32 35.90 -11.61 -28.49
C ALA A 32 35.06 -10.77 -27.52
N ALA A 33 33.77 -10.64 -27.81
CA ALA A 33 32.79 -10.14 -26.88
C ALA A 33 32.86 -11.07 -25.67
N GLN A 34 33.66 -10.68 -24.68
CA GLN A 34 33.86 -11.46 -23.48
C GLN A 34 32.53 -11.43 -22.74
N GLU A 35 31.79 -12.53 -22.84
CA GLU A 35 30.55 -12.78 -22.13
C GLU A 35 30.89 -12.70 -20.64
N GLN A 36 30.71 -11.51 -20.04
CA GLN A 36 30.84 -11.35 -18.60
C GLN A 36 29.80 -12.28 -17.98
N GLN A 37 30.27 -13.36 -17.36
CA GLN A 37 29.48 -14.25 -16.54
C GLN A 37 28.74 -13.36 -15.53
N GLY A 38 27.42 -13.21 -15.67
CA GLY A 38 26.70 -12.26 -14.83
C GLY A 38 26.76 -12.75 -13.39
N SER A 39 26.95 -11.83 -12.45
CA SER A 39 27.00 -12.18 -11.02
C SER A 39 25.76 -11.73 -10.26
N LEU A 40 24.72 -11.32 -10.98
CA LEU A 40 23.46 -10.85 -10.44
C LEU A 40 22.46 -12.00 -10.32
N TYR A 41 21.85 -12.12 -9.15
CA TYR A 41 20.79 -13.08 -8.86
C TYR A 41 19.60 -12.38 -8.22
N MET A 42 18.40 -12.80 -8.60
CA MET A 42 17.14 -12.38 -7.99
C MET A 42 16.15 -13.55 -8.00
N TRP A 43 15.56 -13.85 -6.85
CA TRP A 43 14.65 -14.99 -6.69
C TRP A 43 13.58 -14.73 -5.63
N ILE A 44 12.57 -15.59 -5.62
CA ILE A 44 11.63 -15.72 -4.51
C ILE A 44 12.05 -16.99 -3.76
N ASP A 45 12.26 -16.89 -2.44
CA ASP A 45 12.68 -18.03 -1.63
C ASP A 45 11.56 -19.08 -1.52
N ALA A 46 11.95 -20.33 -1.23
CA ALA A 46 11.03 -21.47 -1.12
C ALA A 46 9.86 -21.25 -0.17
N ASN A 47 10.06 -20.54 0.96
CA ASN A 47 8.97 -20.27 1.90
C ASN A 47 7.96 -19.29 1.30
N GLN A 48 8.44 -18.22 0.66
CA GLN A 48 7.60 -17.24 -0.02
C GLN A 48 6.89 -17.85 -1.25
N ALA A 49 7.56 -18.74 -1.98
CA ALA A 49 6.98 -19.48 -3.11
C ALA A 49 5.86 -20.42 -2.65
N ARG A 50 6.04 -21.12 -1.54
CA ARG A 50 5.02 -22.00 -0.94
C ARG A 50 3.74 -21.23 -0.64
N ILE A 51 3.86 -20.01 -0.11
CA ILE A 51 2.71 -19.16 0.22
C ILE A 51 2.03 -18.61 -1.06
N LEU A 52 2.80 -18.28 -2.09
CA LEU A 52 2.28 -17.66 -3.31
C LEU A 52 1.63 -18.65 -4.28
N ILE A 53 2.28 -19.77 -4.53
CA ILE A 53 1.90 -20.71 -5.59
C ILE A 53 1.79 -22.17 -5.10
N GLY A 54 2.05 -22.45 -3.83
CA GLY A 54 1.91 -23.78 -3.23
C GLY A 54 3.12 -24.71 -3.41
N PHE A 55 4.20 -24.23 -4.03
CA PHE A 55 5.44 -25.01 -4.26
C PHE A 55 6.56 -24.50 -3.36
N GLU A 56 7.24 -25.41 -2.64
CA GLU A 56 8.32 -25.09 -1.71
C GLU A 56 9.70 -25.22 -2.38
N GLU A 57 9.93 -24.41 -3.40
CA GLU A 57 11.19 -24.33 -4.15
C GLU A 57 11.53 -22.87 -4.47
N ASP A 58 12.83 -22.56 -4.59
CA ASP A 58 13.27 -21.22 -4.97
C ASP A 58 12.87 -20.92 -6.42
N ILE A 59 12.19 -19.78 -6.65
CA ILE A 59 11.82 -19.32 -7.99
C ILE A 59 12.87 -18.33 -8.47
N LEU A 60 13.82 -18.80 -9.29
CA LEU A 60 14.84 -17.95 -9.89
C LEU A 60 14.24 -17.06 -10.98
N ILE A 61 14.34 -15.74 -10.81
CA ILE A 61 13.88 -14.73 -11.79
C ILE A 61 15.04 -14.23 -12.62
N VAL A 62 16.17 -13.94 -11.97
CA VAL A 62 17.44 -13.57 -12.59
C VAL A 62 18.50 -14.54 -12.08
N SER A 63 19.21 -15.18 -13.00
CA SER A 63 20.32 -16.08 -12.73
C SER A 63 21.48 -15.71 -13.62
N GLU A 64 22.64 -15.44 -13.02
CA GLU A 64 23.84 -15.01 -13.74
C GLU A 64 23.58 -13.79 -14.65
N GLY A 65 22.83 -12.80 -14.16
CA GLY A 65 22.44 -11.61 -14.93
C GLY A 65 21.48 -11.86 -16.10
N LYS A 66 21.04 -13.10 -16.33
CA LYS A 66 20.07 -13.47 -17.37
C LYS A 66 18.69 -13.67 -16.76
N MET A 67 17.67 -13.15 -17.44
CA MET A 67 16.28 -13.35 -17.06
C MET A 67 15.87 -14.81 -17.30
N ALA A 68 15.13 -15.41 -16.37
CA ALA A 68 14.70 -16.79 -16.46
C ALA A 68 13.83 -17.03 -17.72
N PRO A 69 13.92 -18.21 -18.38
CA PRO A 69 13.24 -18.45 -19.66
C PRO A 69 11.72 -18.19 -19.63
N PHE A 70 11.06 -18.45 -18.50
CA PHE A 70 9.62 -18.20 -18.36
C PHE A 70 9.24 -16.72 -18.45
N THR A 71 10.18 -15.79 -18.25
CA THR A 71 9.95 -14.34 -18.33
C THR A 71 10.09 -13.77 -19.74
N THR A 72 10.65 -14.54 -20.68
CA THR A 72 10.92 -14.09 -22.06
C THR A 72 9.65 -13.92 -22.88
N ASP A 73 8.69 -14.83 -22.71
CA ASP A 73 7.34 -14.72 -23.25
C ASP A 73 6.41 -14.22 -22.15
N PHE A 74 6.36 -12.90 -22.01
CA PHE A 74 5.58 -12.23 -20.99
C PHE A 74 4.09 -12.61 -21.02
N ARG A 75 3.48 -12.78 -22.21
CA ARG A 75 2.06 -13.18 -22.35
C ARG A 75 1.83 -14.56 -21.77
N LYS A 76 2.72 -15.50 -22.05
CA LYS A 76 2.64 -16.88 -21.56
C LYS A 76 2.98 -16.99 -20.08
N ALA A 77 3.92 -16.17 -19.61
CA ALA A 77 4.23 -16.02 -18.18
C ALA A 77 3.00 -15.54 -17.41
N GLN A 78 2.33 -14.52 -17.94
CA GLN A 78 1.15 -13.91 -17.36
C GLN A 78 -0.03 -14.90 -17.24
N GLN A 79 -0.19 -15.81 -18.20
CA GLN A 79 -1.21 -16.86 -18.13
C GLN A 79 -0.92 -17.95 -17.08
N ARG A 80 0.34 -18.10 -16.69
CA ARG A 80 0.78 -19.12 -15.72
C ARG A 80 0.90 -18.59 -14.31
N MET A 81 1.05 -17.29 -14.14
CA MET A 81 1.16 -16.64 -12.83
C MET A 81 -0.23 -16.16 -12.39
N PRO A 82 -0.83 -16.77 -11.35
CA PRO A 82 -2.11 -16.30 -10.83
C PRO A 82 -1.95 -14.90 -10.22
N ALA A 83 -3.05 -14.17 -10.12
CA ALA A 83 -3.09 -12.94 -9.34
C ALA A 83 -2.75 -13.24 -7.87
N ILE A 84 -1.96 -12.36 -7.25
CA ILE A 84 -1.60 -12.43 -5.84
C ILE A 84 -2.90 -12.38 -5.01
N PRO A 85 -3.19 -13.40 -4.19
CA PRO A 85 -4.45 -13.51 -3.48
C PRO A 85 -4.61 -12.46 -2.38
N VAL A 86 -5.84 -12.31 -1.87
CA VAL A 86 -6.23 -11.28 -0.90
C VAL A 86 -5.46 -11.35 0.42
N ASN A 87 -5.06 -12.56 0.83
CA ASN A 87 -4.35 -12.81 2.09
C ASN A 87 -2.85 -12.47 2.05
N ILE A 88 -2.30 -12.11 0.88
CA ILE A 88 -0.90 -11.75 0.70
C ILE A 88 -0.80 -10.24 0.45
N GLN A 89 -0.28 -9.51 1.43
CA GLN A 89 -0.12 -8.04 1.38
C GLN A 89 1.21 -7.62 0.75
N SER A 90 2.21 -8.50 0.77
CA SER A 90 3.53 -8.22 0.25
C SER A 90 4.21 -9.48 -0.25
N VAL A 91 5.11 -9.33 -1.22
CA VAL A 91 5.97 -10.40 -1.72
C VAL A 91 7.43 -10.06 -1.46
N ASN A 92 8.15 -11.01 -0.87
CA ASN A 92 9.58 -10.91 -0.66
C ASN A 92 10.34 -11.44 -1.87
N PHE A 93 11.30 -10.65 -2.33
CA PHE A 93 12.30 -11.04 -3.32
C PHE A 93 13.65 -11.00 -2.64
N THR A 94 14.51 -11.96 -2.94
CA THR A 94 15.90 -11.95 -2.49
C THR A 94 16.79 -11.64 -3.68
N TRP A 95 17.77 -10.76 -3.49
CA TRP A 95 18.74 -10.40 -4.53
C TRP A 95 20.17 -10.42 -3.99
N GLN A 96 21.14 -10.57 -4.90
CA GLN A 96 22.56 -10.40 -4.58
C GLN A 96 23.41 -10.19 -5.83
N ALA A 97 24.61 -9.61 -5.63
CA ALA A 97 25.68 -9.53 -6.62
C ALA A 97 26.94 -10.25 -6.12
N THR A 98 27.34 -11.37 -6.75
CA THR A 98 28.33 -12.32 -6.20
C THR A 98 29.80 -12.06 -6.56
N GLU A 99 30.12 -11.34 -7.63
CA GLU A 99 31.52 -11.09 -8.08
C GLU A 99 31.97 -9.65 -7.79
N GLN A 100 33.12 -9.19 -8.31
CA GLN A 100 33.60 -7.82 -8.08
C GLN A 100 32.75 -6.74 -8.79
N ALA A 101 31.94 -7.08 -9.79
CA ALA A 101 31.14 -6.09 -10.52
C ALA A 101 30.08 -5.45 -9.62
N GLU A 102 30.01 -4.12 -9.56
CA GLU A 102 28.95 -3.40 -8.86
C GLU A 102 27.72 -3.25 -9.76
N TYR A 103 26.56 -3.64 -9.24
CA TYR A 103 25.28 -3.45 -9.89
C TYR A 103 24.50 -2.35 -9.17
N PHE A 104 23.92 -1.46 -9.96
CA PHE A 104 23.03 -0.41 -9.50
C PHE A 104 21.60 -0.74 -9.93
N TYR A 105 20.65 -0.43 -9.07
CA TYR A 105 19.23 -0.67 -9.31
C TYR A 105 18.45 0.64 -9.27
N GLU A 106 17.40 0.73 -10.08
CA GLU A 106 16.47 1.86 -10.13
C GLU A 106 15.02 1.35 -10.29
N PHE A 107 14.15 1.75 -9.36
CA PHE A 107 12.71 1.56 -9.47
C PHE A 107 12.09 2.66 -10.34
N GLN A 108 12.02 2.40 -11.64
CA GLN A 108 11.54 3.36 -12.64
C GLN A 108 10.06 3.68 -12.51
N THR A 109 9.24 2.70 -12.07
CA THR A 109 7.80 2.91 -11.92
C THR A 109 7.23 2.06 -10.79
N LEU A 110 6.67 2.73 -9.78
CA LEU A 110 5.86 2.17 -8.70
C LEU A 110 4.46 2.77 -8.78
N ARG A 111 3.67 2.31 -9.74
CA ARG A 111 2.33 2.83 -9.98
C ARG A 111 1.31 1.70 -10.05
N SER A 112 0.10 1.96 -9.58
CA SER A 112 -1.09 1.14 -9.83
C SER A 112 -1.83 1.68 -11.06
N MET A 113 -2.35 0.79 -11.91
CA MET A 113 -3.25 1.17 -13.00
C MET A 113 -4.69 1.33 -12.51
N ASP A 114 -5.01 0.72 -11.37
CA ASP A 114 -6.34 0.63 -10.78
C ASP A 114 -6.32 1.28 -9.39
N VAL A 115 -6.08 2.59 -9.35
CA VAL A 115 -5.90 3.37 -8.11
C VAL A 115 -7.13 3.35 -7.20
N ASP A 116 -8.33 3.12 -7.74
CA ASP A 116 -9.57 2.97 -6.98
C ASP A 116 -9.71 1.57 -6.34
N ILE A 117 -8.80 0.64 -6.62
CA ILE A 117 -8.77 -0.71 -6.06
C ILE A 117 -7.53 -0.86 -5.16
N MET A 118 -6.38 -0.41 -5.65
CA MET A 118 -5.09 -0.56 -4.98
C MET A 118 -4.24 0.69 -5.17
N ASP A 119 -3.70 1.19 -4.06
CA ASP A 119 -2.72 2.27 -4.06
C ASP A 119 -1.42 1.86 -4.77
N ASN A 120 -0.52 2.82 -4.95
CA ASN A 120 0.77 2.54 -5.58
C ASN A 120 1.58 1.50 -4.76
N PRO A 121 2.19 0.50 -5.42
CA PRO A 121 3.04 -0.48 -4.75
C PRO A 121 4.19 0.19 -3.98
N THR A 122 4.58 -0.42 -2.86
CA THR A 122 5.66 0.09 -2.00
C THR A 122 6.84 -0.86 -1.98
N VAL A 123 8.02 -0.34 -1.61
CA VAL A 123 9.24 -1.13 -1.41
C VAL A 123 9.93 -0.73 -0.11
N ASN A 124 10.60 -1.67 0.55
CA ASN A 124 11.34 -1.43 1.80
C ASN A 124 12.80 -0.98 1.59
N VAL A 125 13.19 -0.64 0.37
CA VAL A 125 14.53 -0.17 -0.02
C VAL A 125 14.45 1.19 -0.72
N PRO A 126 15.52 1.99 -0.77
CA PRO A 126 15.56 3.23 -1.55
C PRO A 126 15.22 2.97 -3.03
N LEU A 127 14.66 3.95 -3.74
CA LEU A 127 14.30 3.81 -5.16
C LEU A 127 15.50 3.67 -6.11
N LEU A 128 16.68 4.14 -5.67
CA LEU A 128 17.95 4.05 -6.38
C LEU A 128 19.01 3.58 -5.38
N GLY A 129 19.87 2.65 -5.77
CA GLY A 129 20.95 2.18 -4.92
C GLY A 129 21.83 1.11 -5.58
N SER A 130 22.70 0.49 -4.78
CA SER A 130 23.55 -0.64 -5.20
C SER A 130 22.95 -1.96 -4.74
N VAL A 131 23.01 -3.00 -5.58
CA VAL A 131 22.62 -4.36 -5.21
C VAL A 131 23.65 -4.92 -4.21
N PRO A 132 23.21 -5.45 -3.05
CA PRO A 132 24.12 -5.90 -2.01
C PRO A 132 24.86 -7.18 -2.40
N ARG A 133 26.07 -7.36 -1.82
CA ARG A 133 26.88 -8.58 -2.00
C ARG A 133 26.31 -9.81 -1.30
N ARG A 134 25.61 -9.59 -0.18
CA ARG A 134 24.95 -10.66 0.59
C ARG A 134 23.48 -10.75 0.19
N PRO A 135 22.90 -11.97 0.17
CA PRO A 135 21.47 -12.16 -0.03
C PRO A 135 20.69 -11.23 0.89
N SER A 136 19.91 -10.34 0.29
CA SER A 136 19.13 -9.35 1.01
C SER A 136 17.71 -9.33 0.47
N VAL A 137 16.75 -9.12 1.36
CA VAL A 137 15.32 -9.17 1.03
C VAL A 137 14.80 -7.79 0.67
N VAL A 138 14.17 -7.71 -0.49
CA VAL A 138 13.31 -6.60 -0.92
C VAL A 138 11.86 -7.04 -0.80
N GLN A 139 11.11 -6.34 0.02
CA GLN A 139 9.69 -6.56 0.17
C GLN A 139 8.94 -5.57 -0.73
N VAL A 140 8.12 -6.10 -1.63
CA VAL A 140 7.19 -5.32 -2.46
C VAL A 140 5.80 -5.41 -1.82
N GLY A 141 5.26 -4.29 -1.36
CA GLY A 141 3.92 -4.19 -0.77
C GLY A 141 2.86 -3.87 -1.83
N PHE A 142 1.68 -4.47 -1.68
CA PHE A 142 0.52 -4.29 -2.55
C PHE A 142 -0.67 -3.77 -1.72
N PRO A 143 -0.75 -2.46 -1.46
CA PRO A 143 -1.73 -1.87 -0.56
C PRO A 143 -3.10 -1.76 -1.24
N CYS A 144 -4.04 -2.67 -1.00
CA CYS A 144 -5.40 -2.42 -1.50
C CYS A 144 -6.12 -1.41 -0.61
N LEU A 145 -7.03 -0.65 -1.21
CA LEU A 145 -7.83 0.31 -0.45
C LEU A 145 -8.84 -0.39 0.48
N GLY A 146 -9.33 -1.56 0.06
CA GLY A 146 -10.38 -2.30 0.77
C GLY A 146 -11.79 -1.77 0.53
N ASP A 147 -11.96 -0.81 -0.38
CA ASP A 147 -13.27 -0.18 -0.69
C ASP A 147 -14.16 -1.08 -1.55
N GLN A 148 -13.58 -1.84 -2.47
CA GLN A 148 -14.30 -2.68 -3.42
C GLN A 148 -13.51 -3.95 -3.77
N ASP A 149 -14.22 -4.95 -4.26
CA ASP A 149 -13.61 -6.16 -4.81
C ASP A 149 -13.04 -5.87 -6.20
N GLY A 150 -11.88 -6.42 -6.52
CA GLY A 150 -11.29 -6.22 -7.85
C GLY A 150 -9.91 -6.83 -8.00
N VAL A 151 -9.38 -6.74 -9.21
CA VAL A 151 -8.02 -7.15 -9.53
C VAL A 151 -7.27 -5.93 -10.05
N ALA A 152 -6.24 -5.52 -9.34
CA ALA A 152 -5.40 -4.39 -9.71
C ALA A 152 -4.16 -4.85 -10.49
N ALA A 153 -3.85 -4.13 -11.56
CA ALA A 153 -2.65 -4.32 -12.35
C ALA A 153 -1.62 -3.21 -12.07
N THR A 154 -0.34 -3.52 -12.30
CA THR A 154 0.70 -2.49 -12.40
C THR A 154 0.99 -2.16 -13.88
N PRO A 155 1.66 -1.04 -14.22
CA PRO A 155 1.82 -0.56 -15.60
C PRO A 155 2.43 -1.57 -16.58
N HIS A 156 2.17 -1.31 -17.87
CA HIS A 156 2.41 -2.17 -19.04
C HIS A 156 3.59 -3.15 -18.93
N ASN A 157 3.31 -4.42 -19.25
CA ASN A 157 4.18 -5.59 -19.08
C ASN A 157 4.39 -6.00 -17.60
N ALA A 158 3.35 -5.90 -16.77
CA ALA A 158 3.35 -6.36 -15.38
C ALA A 158 3.02 -7.86 -15.20
N ILE A 159 3.98 -8.67 -14.75
CA ILE A 159 3.78 -10.12 -14.52
C ILE A 159 2.79 -10.35 -13.37
N PHE A 160 2.71 -9.39 -12.43
CA PHE A 160 1.94 -9.51 -11.20
C PHE A 160 0.64 -8.72 -11.26
N PHE A 161 -0.47 -9.41 -11.00
CA PHE A 161 -1.76 -8.83 -10.64
C PHE A 161 -2.00 -9.01 -9.14
N LYS A 162 -2.78 -8.13 -8.52
CA LYS A 162 -3.19 -8.25 -7.12
C LYS A 162 -4.70 -8.36 -7.05
N THR A 163 -5.21 -9.41 -6.43
CA THR A 163 -6.62 -9.51 -6.06
C THR A 163 -6.84 -8.76 -4.74
N CYS A 164 -7.78 -7.84 -4.76
CA CYS A 164 -8.22 -7.05 -3.62
C CYS A 164 -9.67 -7.40 -3.32
N GLN A 165 -10.03 -7.44 -2.04
CA GLN A 165 -11.43 -7.56 -1.63
C GLN A 165 -11.82 -6.37 -0.77
N ARG A 166 -13.12 -6.09 -0.76
CA ARG A 166 -13.70 -5.20 0.22
C ARG A 166 -13.40 -5.74 1.61
N ALA A 167 -12.78 -4.90 2.43
CA ALA A 167 -12.37 -5.27 3.76
C ALA A 167 -13.59 -5.51 4.66
N LYS A 168 -13.54 -6.60 5.44
CA LYS A 168 -14.62 -7.02 6.33
C LYS A 168 -14.08 -7.11 7.76
N CYS A 169 -14.55 -6.20 8.61
CA CYS A 169 -14.20 -6.14 10.02
C CYS A 169 -15.17 -7.00 10.83
N PRO A 170 -14.70 -7.84 11.76
CA PRO A 170 -15.58 -8.51 12.72
C PRO A 170 -16.47 -7.47 13.43
N GLY A 171 -17.79 -7.69 13.47
CA GLY A 171 -18.72 -6.74 14.10
C GLY A 171 -18.99 -5.43 13.34
N GLY A 172 -18.28 -5.17 12.23
CA GLY A 172 -18.42 -3.96 11.40
C GLY A 172 -17.89 -2.68 12.05
N CYS A 173 -17.92 -1.59 11.29
CA CYS A 173 -17.52 -0.25 11.74
C CYS A 173 -18.78 0.65 11.80
N ARG A 174 -18.95 1.38 12.91
CA ARG A 174 -20.08 2.29 13.16
C ARG A 174 -19.73 3.73 12.81
N ASN A 175 -20.73 4.61 12.83
CA ASN A 175 -20.56 6.07 12.71
C ASN A 175 -19.74 6.52 11.48
N GLY A 176 -19.91 5.83 10.34
CA GLY A 176 -19.18 6.14 9.11
C GLY A 176 -17.71 5.72 9.12
N GLY A 177 -17.27 4.93 10.09
CA GLY A 177 -15.94 4.30 10.06
C GLY A 177 -15.80 3.33 8.90
N PHE A 178 -14.60 3.25 8.35
CA PHE A 178 -14.24 2.36 7.24
C PHE A 178 -13.43 1.17 7.74
N CYS A 179 -13.62 0.00 7.15
CA CYS A 179 -12.81 -1.17 7.51
C CYS A 179 -11.61 -1.25 6.57
N ASN A 180 -10.39 -1.25 7.10
CA ASN A 180 -9.21 -1.41 6.27
C ASN A 180 -8.85 -2.90 6.04
N GLU A 181 -7.90 -3.17 5.15
CA GLU A 181 -7.46 -4.54 4.80
C GLU A 181 -6.97 -5.36 5.99
N ARG A 182 -6.53 -4.71 7.08
CA ARG A 182 -6.09 -5.37 8.32
C ARG A 182 -7.25 -5.71 9.25
N GLN A 183 -8.49 -5.56 8.78
CA GLN A 183 -9.71 -5.78 9.53
C GLN A 183 -9.82 -4.90 10.78
N VAL A 184 -9.25 -3.69 10.71
CA VAL A 184 -9.34 -2.67 11.75
C VAL A 184 -10.22 -1.53 11.25
N CYS A 185 -11.11 -1.04 12.11
CA CYS A 185 -11.92 0.12 11.80
C CYS A 185 -11.10 1.42 11.87
N GLU A 186 -11.05 2.14 10.76
CA GLU A 186 -10.56 3.51 10.67
C GLU A 186 -11.72 4.46 10.94
N CYS A 187 -11.65 5.11 12.11
CA CYS A 187 -12.74 5.96 12.60
C CYS A 187 -12.63 7.37 12.04
N GLN A 188 -13.79 7.94 11.73
CA GLN A 188 -13.93 9.34 11.38
C GLN A 188 -13.59 10.26 12.58
N ASP A 189 -13.29 11.51 12.28
CA ASP A 189 -13.02 12.55 13.27
C ASP A 189 -14.10 12.56 14.37
N GLY A 190 -13.67 12.50 15.63
CA GLY A 190 -14.59 12.48 16.77
C GLY A 190 -15.12 11.10 17.17
N PHE A 191 -14.61 10.00 16.58
CA PHE A 191 -14.96 8.63 16.98
C PHE A 191 -13.73 7.78 17.28
N TYR A 192 -13.90 6.80 18.17
CA TYR A 192 -12.86 5.85 18.52
C TYR A 192 -13.48 4.53 19.05
N GLY A 193 -12.61 3.56 19.34
CA GLY A 193 -13.00 2.21 19.74
C GLY A 193 -12.88 1.21 18.59
N PRO A 194 -12.91 -0.11 18.88
CA PRO A 194 -12.70 -1.17 17.89
C PRO A 194 -13.70 -1.15 16.74
N HIS A 195 -14.91 -0.62 16.95
CA HIS A 195 -15.96 -0.51 15.95
C HIS A 195 -16.39 0.95 15.73
N CYS A 196 -15.57 1.93 16.10
CA CYS A 196 -15.89 3.36 16.06
C CYS A 196 -17.19 3.71 16.80
N GLU A 197 -17.51 2.97 17.86
CA GLU A 197 -18.76 3.07 18.59
C GLU A 197 -18.76 4.19 19.65
N LYS A 198 -17.58 4.69 20.03
CA LYS A 198 -17.42 5.71 21.07
C LYS A 198 -17.18 7.07 20.43
N ALA A 199 -17.89 8.10 20.88
CA ALA A 199 -17.68 9.47 20.46
C ALA A 199 -16.66 10.19 21.37
N LEU A 200 -15.81 11.03 20.77
CA LEU A 200 -14.85 11.89 21.46
C LEU A 200 -15.43 13.30 21.58
N CYS A 201 -15.87 13.63 22.80
CA CYS A 201 -16.37 14.95 23.13
C CYS A 201 -15.22 15.89 23.53
N SER A 202 -15.09 17.02 22.83
CA SER A 202 -14.15 18.09 23.17
C SER A 202 -14.89 19.44 23.25
N PRO A 203 -14.99 20.07 24.44
CA PRO A 203 -14.39 19.66 25.73
C PRO A 203 -15.02 18.39 26.31
N ARG A 204 -14.31 17.67 27.21
CA ARG A 204 -14.86 16.48 27.87
C ARG A 204 -16.14 16.83 28.63
N CYS A 205 -17.10 15.90 28.67
CA CYS A 205 -18.28 16.09 29.49
C CYS A 205 -17.99 16.05 30.98
N LEU A 206 -18.51 17.06 31.68
CA LEU A 206 -18.46 17.20 33.13
C LEU A 206 -19.81 16.79 33.74
N ASN A 207 -19.85 16.62 35.07
CA ASN A 207 -21.08 16.40 35.85
C ASN A 207 -21.97 15.22 35.37
N GLY A 208 -21.37 14.16 34.83
CA GLY A 208 -22.09 12.97 34.36
C GLY A 208 -22.82 13.15 33.02
N GLY A 209 -22.44 14.16 32.23
CA GLY A 209 -23.04 14.41 30.92
C GLY A 209 -22.76 13.31 29.89
N LEU A 210 -23.73 13.07 28.99
CA LEU A 210 -23.62 12.09 27.91
C LEU A 210 -22.97 12.71 26.66
N CYS A 211 -22.01 12.00 26.08
CA CYS A 211 -21.37 12.35 24.82
C CYS A 211 -22.15 11.77 23.64
N MET A 212 -22.64 12.60 22.72
CA MET A 212 -23.52 12.18 21.63
C MET A 212 -22.87 12.42 20.27
N SER A 213 -23.07 11.49 19.33
CA SER A 213 -22.64 11.66 17.95
C SER A 213 -23.51 12.66 17.19
N PRO A 214 -22.96 13.38 16.19
CA PRO A 214 -23.77 14.23 15.31
C PRO A 214 -24.81 13.37 14.58
N GLY A 215 -26.10 13.67 14.77
CA GLY A 215 -27.20 12.96 14.08
C GLY A 215 -28.18 12.19 14.97
N TYR A 216 -27.97 12.14 16.30
CA TYR A 216 -29.03 11.68 17.21
C TYR A 216 -30.16 12.72 17.29
N THR A 217 -31.37 12.33 16.89
CA THR A 217 -32.62 13.08 17.13
C THR A 217 -33.40 12.46 18.28
N PHE A 218 -33.82 13.27 19.26
CA PHE A 218 -34.73 12.82 20.31
C PHE A 218 -36.16 12.78 19.74
N HIS A 219 -36.76 11.59 19.66
CA HIS A 219 -38.19 11.43 19.41
C HIS A 219 -38.92 11.21 20.74
N ASN A 220 -39.15 12.29 21.50
CA ASN A 220 -40.26 12.34 22.45
C ASN A 220 -41.11 13.59 22.12
N SER A 221 -42.41 13.38 22.01
CA SER A 221 -43.40 14.15 21.25
C SER A 221 -43.80 15.50 21.88
N ARG A 222 -42.84 16.25 22.44
CA ARG A 222 -43.12 17.59 22.98
C ARG A 222 -41.89 18.51 23.09
N GLN A 223 -40.96 18.48 22.14
CA GLN A 223 -39.86 19.44 22.10
C GLN A 223 -39.49 19.85 20.67
N THR A 224 -39.43 21.16 20.47
CA THR A 224 -39.13 21.86 19.22
C THR A 224 -37.79 21.42 18.63
N HIS A 225 -37.78 21.20 17.31
CA HIS A 225 -36.62 20.98 16.46
C HIS A 225 -35.38 21.75 16.91
N LEU A 226 -34.39 21.07 17.51
CA LEU A 226 -33.03 21.59 17.57
C LEU A 226 -32.30 21.12 16.32
N HIS A 227 -32.42 21.90 15.25
CA HIS A 227 -31.35 21.95 14.26
C HIS A 227 -30.16 22.63 14.93
N ALA A 228 -28.99 21.98 14.91
CA ALA A 228 -27.74 22.69 15.14
C ALA A 228 -27.71 23.88 14.16
N PRO A 229 -27.49 25.13 14.63
CA PRO A 229 -27.44 26.26 13.73
C PRO A 229 -26.31 26.01 12.73
N LEU A 230 -26.66 26.01 11.44
CA LEU A 230 -25.69 26.18 10.35
C LEU A 230 -25.12 27.60 10.43
N GLY A 231 -24.28 27.84 11.43
CA GLY A 231 -23.49 29.04 11.60
C GLY A 231 -22.21 28.92 10.80
N THR A 232 -22.02 29.83 9.86
CA THR A 232 -20.85 29.94 8.99
C THR A 232 -19.57 30.20 9.81
N ASN A 233 -18.92 29.12 10.26
CA ASN A 233 -17.49 29.01 10.39
C ASN A 233 -17.14 27.52 10.43
N LYS A 234 -16.24 27.09 9.53
CA LYS A 234 -15.78 25.71 9.35
C LYS A 234 -15.21 25.12 10.65
N LEU A 235 -16.06 24.60 11.53
CA LEU A 235 -15.69 23.61 12.51
C LEU A 235 -16.15 22.26 11.95
N ARG A 236 -15.18 21.39 11.66
CA ARG A 236 -15.44 20.00 11.24
C ARG A 236 -16.37 19.34 12.26
N PRO A 237 -17.28 18.44 11.87
CA PRO A 237 -18.29 17.90 12.77
C PRO A 237 -17.66 16.89 13.74
N SER A 238 -16.88 17.38 14.70
CA SER A 238 -16.54 16.63 15.91
C SER A 238 -17.78 16.62 16.82
N SER A 239 -18.07 15.47 17.43
CA SER A 239 -19.23 15.22 18.33
C SER A 239 -19.55 16.36 19.31
N VAL A 240 -20.84 16.62 19.51
CA VAL A 240 -21.34 17.71 20.38
C VAL A 240 -21.41 17.23 21.84
N CYS A 241 -21.00 18.12 22.74
CA CYS A 241 -20.87 17.86 24.17
C CYS A 241 -22.12 18.21 25.00
N CYS A 242 -22.56 17.22 25.79
CA CYS A 242 -23.13 17.26 27.15
C CYS A 242 -24.57 17.74 27.41
N PHE A 243 -25.41 16.77 27.81
CA PHE A 243 -26.62 17.00 28.60
C PHE A 243 -26.34 16.74 30.09
N GLU A 244 -26.54 17.71 30.98
CA GLU A 244 -26.54 17.46 32.44
C GLU A 244 -27.87 16.82 32.88
N ARG A 245 -27.85 15.62 33.46
CA ARG A 245 -29.01 15.08 34.18
C ARG A 245 -29.26 15.94 35.43
N LYS A 246 -30.28 16.80 35.41
CA LYS A 246 -30.83 17.34 36.66
C LYS A 246 -31.61 16.23 37.36
N LEU A 247 -31.05 15.64 38.43
CA LEU A 247 -31.86 14.97 39.45
C LEU A 247 -32.62 16.05 40.21
N LYS A 248 -33.77 16.49 39.70
CA LYS A 248 -34.67 17.36 40.46
C LYS A 248 -35.63 16.49 41.25
N ARG A 249 -35.35 16.36 42.55
CA ARG A 249 -36.31 15.91 43.56
C ARG A 249 -37.52 16.84 43.46
N ASP A 250 -38.67 16.26 43.13
CA ASP A 250 -40.01 16.85 43.13
C ASP A 250 -40.30 17.96 42.09
N SER A 251 -40.57 17.59 40.82
CA SER A 251 -41.54 18.29 39.93
C SER A 251 -41.62 17.60 38.56
N ILE A 252 -42.84 17.36 38.07
CA ILE A 252 -43.17 16.69 36.80
C ILE A 252 -43.03 17.69 35.62
N ASP A 253 -41.83 18.20 35.36
CA ASP A 253 -41.52 18.90 34.11
C ASP A 253 -40.02 18.83 33.79
N GLU A 254 -39.67 17.94 32.87
CA GLU A 254 -38.30 17.65 32.38
C GLU A 254 -37.90 18.66 31.29
N GLY A 255 -37.46 19.85 31.70
CA GLY A 255 -36.89 20.86 30.81
C GLY A 255 -35.36 20.82 30.77
N TRP A 256 -34.78 20.60 29.59
CA TRP A 256 -33.32 20.63 29.35
C TRP A 256 -32.87 22.03 28.91
N LEU A 257 -31.74 22.51 29.43
CA LEU A 257 -31.07 23.75 28.99
C LEU A 257 -29.76 23.39 28.27
N LEU A 258 -29.52 24.00 27.12
CA LEU A 258 -28.23 24.01 26.43
C LEU A 258 -27.19 24.70 27.32
N ALA A 259 -26.12 24.01 27.67
CA ALA A 259 -24.93 24.63 28.26
C ALA A 259 -24.08 25.22 27.13
N THR A 260 -24.27 26.50 26.84
CA THR A 260 -23.33 27.28 26.02
C THR A 260 -22.15 27.70 26.90
N PHE A 261 -20.92 27.33 26.50
CA PHE A 261 -19.68 27.96 26.98
C PHE A 261 -19.03 28.71 25.81
#